data_AF-A0A2K1FRK6-F1
#
_entry.id   AF-A0A2K1FRK6-F1
#
_cell.length_a   1.000
_cell.length_b   1.000
_cell.length_c   1.000
_cell.angle_alpha   90.00
_cell.angle_beta   90.00
_cell.angle_gamma   90.00
#
_symmetry.space_group_name_H-M   'P 1'
#
loop_
_entity.id
_entity.type
_entity.pdbx_description
1 polymer ?
#
loop_
_entity_poly.entity_id
_entity_poly.type
_entity_poly.pdbx_seq_one_letter_code
_entity_poly.pdbx_strand_id
1 'polypeptide(L)'
;MSDARLIEEAVAQAAAGDPGAALMLYESGCAAPLPAHANALYDLGRLALALERPAEALGFLDRALDCNPELSPAHVDRARVLNRLGRKRDAIQAMCRAVAIDPEAHAALNRLRWLLDEGQLRTPNALSRLAQRGVPVASVLDVGASDGQWSLAAQAIWPDARYHLIEAFDHWRSALERVCTAHPGFSHAIAAAGDREGEIWFHNDPDAPYGGAAFHGQPDKGWRVPQVTLAAEAERLGLKPPFLIKLDTHGFEVPILEGAEALLPQTSLVVIEVYVFHVHPQALLFHEICAWMAERGFRSIDLSEPLWRPRDKALWQFDLFFVRTDRPEFAINTY
;
A
#
# COMPACT_ATOMS: atom_id res chain seq x y z
N MET A 1 -33.30 23.65 -22.66
CA MET A 1 -31.83 23.55 -22.48
C MET A 1 -31.39 22.24 -23.10
N SER A 2 -30.21 22.15 -23.71
CA SER A 2 -29.71 20.86 -24.22
C SER A 2 -29.40 19.93 -23.04
N ASP A 3 -29.62 18.63 -23.21
CA ASP A 3 -29.32 17.61 -22.19
C ASP A 3 -27.87 17.72 -21.66
N ALA A 4 -26.92 18.11 -22.51
CA ALA A 4 -25.51 18.32 -22.14
C ALA A 4 -25.30 19.45 -21.11
N ARG A 5 -26.10 20.52 -21.16
CA ARG A 5 -25.96 21.65 -20.22
C ARG A 5 -26.55 21.33 -18.84
N LEU A 6 -27.60 20.51 -18.81
CA LEU A 6 -28.17 19.97 -17.57
C LEU A 6 -27.19 18.99 -16.89
N ILE A 7 -26.42 18.22 -17.66
CA ILE A 7 -25.34 17.35 -17.14
C ILE A 7 -24.26 18.19 -16.45
N GLU A 8 -23.75 19.23 -17.11
CA GLU A 8 -22.69 20.08 -16.55
C GLU A 8 -23.14 20.80 -15.28
N GLU A 9 -24.38 21.31 -15.24
CA GLU A 9 -24.94 21.98 -14.07
C GLU A 9 -25.16 21.01 -12.89
N ALA A 10 -25.63 19.79 -13.15
CA ALA A 10 -25.79 18.76 -12.12
C ALA A 10 -24.43 18.30 -11.55
N VAL A 11 -23.42 18.08 -12.38
CA VAL A 11 -22.06 17.70 -11.91
C VAL A 11 -21.43 18.84 -11.10
N ALA A 12 -21.60 20.10 -11.53
CA ALA A 12 -21.12 21.27 -10.78
C ALA A 12 -21.82 21.43 -9.43
N GLN A 13 -23.12 21.15 -9.35
CA GLN A 13 -23.89 21.20 -8.10
C GLN A 13 -23.56 20.02 -7.17
N ALA A 14 -23.30 18.83 -7.73
CA ALA A 14 -22.84 17.68 -6.98
C ALA A 14 -21.52 17.99 -6.27
N ALA A 15 -20.57 18.64 -6.97
CA ALA A 15 -19.29 19.09 -6.41
C ALA A 15 -19.44 20.06 -5.22
N ALA A 16 -20.62 20.67 -5.01
CA ALA A 16 -20.96 21.49 -3.86
C ALA A 16 -21.46 20.70 -2.63
N GLY A 17 -21.52 19.36 -2.71
CA GLY A 17 -21.64 18.47 -1.53
C GLY A 17 -22.88 17.58 -1.47
N ASP A 18 -23.78 17.62 -2.45
CA ASP A 18 -24.96 16.73 -2.49
C ASP A 18 -25.17 16.10 -3.88
N PRO A 19 -24.56 14.93 -4.15
CA PRO A 19 -24.73 14.20 -5.40
C PRO A 19 -26.16 13.66 -5.60
N GLY A 20 -26.95 13.49 -4.54
CA GLY A 20 -28.33 13.02 -4.63
C GLY A 20 -29.28 14.10 -5.16
N ALA A 21 -29.12 15.34 -4.69
CA ALA A 21 -29.88 16.48 -5.19
C ALA A 21 -29.56 16.81 -6.66
N ALA A 22 -28.28 16.71 -7.04
CA ALA A 22 -27.82 16.88 -8.41
C ALA A 22 -28.48 15.88 -9.39
N LEU A 23 -28.66 14.63 -8.96
CA LEU A 23 -29.31 13.58 -9.74
C LEU A 23 -30.81 13.86 -9.96
N MET A 24 -31.55 14.31 -8.94
CA MET A 24 -32.97 14.62 -9.10
C MET A 24 -33.22 15.76 -10.08
N LEU A 25 -32.35 16.78 -10.07
CA LEU A 25 -32.39 17.86 -11.05
C LEU A 25 -32.14 17.32 -12.47
N TYR A 26 -31.15 16.43 -12.60
CA TYR A 26 -30.77 15.80 -13.86
C TYR A 26 -31.88 14.92 -14.46
N GLU A 27 -32.49 14.05 -13.66
CA GLU A 27 -33.57 13.15 -14.08
C GLU A 27 -34.85 13.88 -14.48
N SER A 28 -35.14 15.01 -13.83
CA SER A 28 -36.31 15.82 -14.16
C SER A 28 -36.22 16.50 -15.54
N GLY A 29 -35.00 16.60 -16.10
CA GLY A 29 -34.73 17.32 -17.35
C GLY A 29 -34.44 16.45 -18.59
N CYS A 30 -34.11 15.16 -18.43
CA CYS A 30 -33.69 14.30 -19.53
C CYS A 30 -34.79 13.34 -20.01
N ALA A 31 -35.00 13.25 -21.33
CA ALA A 31 -36.09 12.48 -21.94
C ALA A 31 -35.71 11.05 -22.40
N ALA A 32 -34.41 10.69 -22.44
CA ALA A 32 -33.95 9.35 -22.81
C ALA A 32 -32.54 9.01 -22.26
N PRO A 33 -32.23 7.73 -21.98
CA PRO A 33 -30.88 7.31 -21.61
C PRO A 33 -29.94 7.43 -22.82
N LEU A 34 -28.92 8.28 -22.69
CA LEU A 34 -27.86 8.50 -23.70
C LEU A 34 -26.50 8.07 -23.15
N PRO A 35 -25.49 7.74 -23.98
CA PRO A 35 -24.13 7.47 -23.50
C PRO A 35 -23.52 8.60 -22.65
N ALA A 36 -23.88 9.85 -22.92
CA ALA A 36 -23.50 11.00 -22.09
C ALA A 36 -24.10 10.95 -20.66
N HIS A 37 -25.28 10.34 -20.51
CA HIS A 37 -25.94 10.08 -19.22
C HIS A 37 -25.15 9.08 -18.37
N ALA A 38 -24.53 8.07 -19.02
CA ALA A 38 -23.68 7.10 -18.32
C ALA A 38 -22.44 7.74 -17.70
N ASN A 39 -21.77 8.65 -18.44
CA ASN A 39 -20.59 9.36 -17.92
C ASN A 39 -20.94 10.28 -16.74
N ALA A 40 -22.07 10.99 -16.82
CA ALA A 40 -22.56 11.84 -15.73
C ALA A 40 -22.85 11.03 -14.45
N LEU A 41 -23.54 9.90 -14.57
CA LEU A 41 -23.81 8.98 -13.47
C LEU A 41 -22.52 8.38 -12.90
N TYR A 42 -21.55 8.05 -13.76
CA TYR A 42 -20.24 7.58 -13.34
C TYR A 42 -19.49 8.64 -12.51
N ASP A 43 -19.48 9.90 -12.94
CA ASP A 43 -18.84 11.00 -12.21
C ASP A 43 -19.52 11.25 -10.86
N LEU A 44 -20.86 11.15 -10.78
CA LEU A 44 -21.59 11.19 -9.50
C LEU A 44 -21.21 10.03 -8.58
N GLY A 45 -21.06 8.82 -9.13
CA GLY A 45 -20.58 7.66 -8.38
C GLY A 45 -19.17 7.86 -7.82
N ARG A 46 -18.26 8.45 -8.60
CA ARG A 46 -16.92 8.82 -8.14
C ARG A 46 -16.93 9.87 -7.05
N LEU A 47 -17.82 10.86 -7.16
CA LEU A 47 -17.96 11.88 -6.14
C LEU A 47 -18.52 11.31 -4.84
N ALA A 48 -19.55 10.48 -4.91
CA ALA A 48 -20.09 9.77 -3.75
C ALA A 48 -19.04 8.88 -3.07
N LEU A 49 -18.11 8.28 -3.84
CA LEU A 49 -16.96 7.58 -3.28
C LEU A 49 -15.97 8.49 -2.56
N ALA A 50 -15.72 9.68 -3.11
CA ALA A 50 -14.86 10.69 -2.48
C ALA A 50 -15.47 11.24 -1.18
N LEU A 51 -16.80 11.26 -1.09
CA LEU A 51 -17.56 11.64 0.10
C LEU A 51 -17.78 10.48 1.09
N GLU A 52 -17.10 9.34 0.91
CA GLU A 52 -17.21 8.15 1.76
C GLU A 52 -18.65 7.56 1.87
N ARG A 53 -19.44 7.69 0.80
CA ARG A 53 -20.82 7.14 0.71
C ARG A 53 -20.87 5.93 -0.25
N PRO A 54 -20.29 4.77 0.11
CA PRO A 54 -20.10 3.65 -0.81
C PRO A 54 -21.42 3.02 -1.29
N ALA A 55 -22.47 2.97 -0.47
CA ALA A 55 -23.74 2.39 -0.90
C ALA A 55 -24.43 3.23 -2.00
N GLU A 56 -24.35 4.56 -1.88
CA GLU A 56 -24.92 5.48 -2.86
C GLU A 56 -24.08 5.50 -4.15
N ALA A 57 -22.75 5.51 -4.01
CA ALA A 57 -21.84 5.35 -5.12
C ALA A 57 -22.12 4.08 -5.94
N LEU A 58 -22.40 2.95 -5.27
CA LEU A 58 -22.75 1.71 -5.97
C LEU A 58 -24.01 1.89 -6.81
N GLY A 59 -25.03 2.56 -6.27
CA GLY A 59 -26.27 2.83 -7.00
C GLY A 59 -26.05 3.70 -8.24
N PHE A 60 -25.21 4.74 -8.15
CA PHE A 60 -24.85 5.56 -9.30
C PHE A 60 -24.09 4.77 -10.38
N LEU A 61 -23.14 3.94 -9.96
CA LEU A 61 -22.32 3.13 -10.86
C LEU A 61 -23.14 2.02 -11.54
N ASP A 62 -24.06 1.37 -10.82
CA ASP A 62 -24.99 0.40 -11.39
C ASP A 62 -25.84 1.05 -12.50
N ARG A 63 -26.39 2.24 -12.24
CA ARG A 63 -27.20 2.96 -13.23
C ARG A 63 -26.38 3.50 -14.41
N ALA A 64 -25.14 3.91 -14.18
CA ALA A 64 -24.21 4.27 -15.25
C ALA A 64 -24.01 3.09 -16.21
N LEU A 65 -23.91 1.88 -15.66
CA LEU A 65 -23.76 0.64 -16.42
C LEU A 65 -25.06 0.15 -17.06
N ASP A 66 -26.23 0.46 -16.49
CA ASP A 66 -27.52 0.24 -17.17
C ASP A 66 -27.63 1.09 -18.44
N CYS A 67 -27.06 2.31 -18.42
CA CYS A 67 -27.05 3.22 -19.57
C CYS A 67 -25.94 2.88 -20.58
N ASN A 68 -24.76 2.47 -20.11
CA ASN A 68 -23.66 2.00 -20.94
C ASN A 68 -22.95 0.80 -20.29
N PRO A 69 -23.34 -0.43 -20.67
CA PRO A 69 -22.74 -1.66 -20.12
C PRO A 69 -21.24 -1.81 -20.43
N GLU A 70 -20.75 -1.13 -21.46
CA GLU A 70 -19.36 -1.18 -21.94
C GLU A 70 -18.49 -0.04 -21.35
N LEU A 71 -18.96 0.67 -20.32
CA LEU A 71 -18.18 1.69 -19.64
C LEU A 71 -17.16 1.04 -18.68
N SER A 72 -16.00 0.64 -19.20
CA SER A 72 -14.94 -0.04 -18.44
C SER A 72 -14.58 0.67 -17.11
N PRO A 73 -14.36 2.01 -17.08
CA PRO A 73 -14.06 2.71 -15.82
C PRO A 73 -15.15 2.57 -14.75
N ALA A 74 -16.44 2.50 -15.14
CA ALA A 74 -17.53 2.30 -14.20
C ALA A 74 -17.54 0.89 -13.60
N HIS A 75 -17.17 -0.14 -14.37
CA HIS A 75 -16.97 -1.50 -13.83
C HIS A 75 -15.79 -1.56 -12.83
N VAL A 76 -14.70 -0.82 -13.08
CA VAL A 76 -13.56 -0.71 -12.16
C VAL A 76 -13.97 -0.08 -10.84
N ASP A 77 -14.61 1.08 -10.90
CA ASP A 77 -15.05 1.79 -9.70
C ASP A 77 -16.13 1.02 -8.95
N ARG A 78 -17.06 0.37 -9.66
CA ARG A 78 -18.06 -0.54 -9.08
C ARG A 78 -17.39 -1.66 -8.30
N ALA A 79 -16.37 -2.30 -8.87
CA ALA A 79 -15.63 -3.35 -8.20
C ALA A 79 -14.90 -2.84 -6.94
N ARG A 80 -14.35 -1.61 -6.98
CA ARG A 80 -13.76 -0.96 -5.79
C ARG A 80 -14.79 -0.75 -4.69
N VAL A 81 -15.99 -0.28 -5.04
CA VAL A 81 -17.10 -0.07 -4.10
C VAL A 81 -17.57 -1.40 -3.49
N LEU A 82 -17.81 -2.41 -4.32
CA LEU A 82 -18.26 -3.72 -3.89
C LEU A 82 -17.26 -4.38 -2.94
N ASN A 83 -15.97 -4.22 -3.19
CA ASN A 83 -14.93 -4.70 -2.29
C ASN A 83 -14.94 -3.95 -0.94
N ARG A 84 -15.13 -2.62 -0.93
CA ARG A 84 -15.31 -1.83 0.31
C ARG A 84 -16.53 -2.28 1.11
N LEU A 85 -17.59 -2.71 0.43
CA LEU A 85 -18.82 -3.23 1.03
C LEU A 85 -18.74 -4.73 1.40
N GLY A 86 -17.58 -5.37 1.29
CA GLY A 86 -17.39 -6.79 1.61
C GLY A 86 -17.98 -7.78 0.58
N ARG A 87 -18.53 -7.29 -0.54
CA ARG A 87 -19.14 -8.09 -1.61
C ARG A 87 -18.09 -8.59 -2.61
N LYS A 88 -17.13 -9.41 -2.12
CA LYS A 88 -15.93 -9.82 -2.87
C LYS A 88 -16.24 -10.54 -4.20
N ARG A 89 -17.24 -11.43 -4.22
CA ARG A 89 -17.63 -12.16 -5.45
C ARG A 89 -18.13 -11.22 -6.55
N ASP A 90 -18.96 -10.24 -6.18
CA ASP A 90 -19.51 -9.27 -7.13
C ASP A 90 -18.41 -8.30 -7.62
N ALA A 91 -17.46 -7.97 -6.74
CA ALA A 91 -16.29 -7.17 -7.10
C ALA A 91 -15.42 -7.88 -8.15
N ILE A 92 -15.18 -9.19 -8.00
CA ILE A 92 -14.47 -10.00 -9.00
C ILE A 92 -15.21 -9.96 -10.34
N GLN A 93 -16.53 -10.16 -10.34
CA GLN A 93 -17.32 -10.16 -11.58
C GLN A 93 -17.28 -8.82 -12.30
N ALA A 94 -17.42 -7.71 -11.57
CA ALA A 94 -17.31 -6.37 -12.14
C ALA A 94 -15.90 -6.14 -12.70
N MET A 95 -14.86 -6.56 -12.00
CA MET A 95 -13.48 -6.40 -12.48
C MET A 95 -13.19 -7.29 -13.71
N CYS A 96 -13.73 -8.51 -13.77
CA CYS A 96 -13.66 -9.35 -14.97
C CYS A 96 -14.34 -8.69 -16.17
N ARG A 97 -15.48 -8.00 -15.96
CA ARG A 97 -16.16 -7.24 -17.02
C ARG A 97 -15.31 -6.07 -17.49
N ALA A 98 -14.74 -5.28 -16.58
CA ALA A 98 -13.81 -4.19 -16.95
C ALA A 98 -12.66 -4.69 -17.83
N VAL A 99 -12.03 -5.80 -17.45
CA VAL A 99 -10.92 -6.41 -18.21
C VAL A 99 -11.38 -7.00 -19.55
N ALA A 100 -12.60 -7.53 -19.63
CA ALA A 100 -13.14 -8.06 -20.89
C ALA A 100 -13.45 -6.95 -21.91
N ILE A 101 -13.88 -5.78 -21.43
CA ILE A 101 -14.21 -4.60 -22.25
C ILE A 101 -12.94 -3.87 -22.68
N ASP A 102 -12.05 -3.62 -21.71
CA ASP A 102 -10.75 -2.99 -21.95
C ASP A 102 -9.64 -3.90 -21.37
N PRO A 103 -9.09 -4.79 -22.19
CA PRO A 103 -7.97 -5.65 -21.80
C PRO A 103 -6.71 -4.87 -21.39
N GLU A 104 -6.61 -3.58 -21.75
CA GLU A 104 -5.54 -2.66 -21.38
C GLU A 104 -5.87 -1.83 -20.13
N ALA A 105 -6.98 -2.10 -19.43
CA ALA A 105 -7.28 -1.50 -18.14
C ALA A 105 -6.36 -2.09 -17.04
N HIS A 106 -5.11 -1.63 -17.02
CA HIS A 106 -4.02 -2.15 -16.17
C HIS A 106 -4.36 -2.15 -14.67
N ALA A 107 -5.01 -1.09 -14.18
CA ALA A 107 -5.48 -1.00 -12.80
C ALA A 107 -6.53 -2.08 -12.49
N ALA A 108 -7.40 -2.40 -13.45
CA ALA A 108 -8.43 -3.42 -13.31
C ALA A 108 -7.83 -4.83 -13.26
N LEU A 109 -6.86 -5.12 -14.12
CA LEU A 109 -6.21 -6.43 -14.20
C LEU A 109 -5.40 -6.75 -12.93
N ASN A 110 -4.61 -5.79 -12.43
CA ASN A 110 -3.84 -5.96 -11.19
C ASN A 110 -4.77 -6.16 -9.99
N ARG A 111 -5.87 -5.39 -9.93
CA ARG A 111 -6.87 -5.50 -8.87
C ARG A 111 -7.70 -6.79 -8.98
N LEU A 112 -7.97 -7.29 -10.19
CA LEU A 112 -8.61 -8.59 -10.42
C LEU A 112 -7.72 -9.73 -9.94
N ARG A 113 -6.43 -9.71 -10.26
CA ARG A 113 -5.45 -10.70 -9.77
C ARG A 113 -5.47 -10.77 -8.24
N TRP A 114 -5.51 -9.62 -7.57
CA TRP A 114 -5.58 -9.50 -6.11
C TRP A 114 -6.93 -9.92 -5.51
N LEU A 115 -8.03 -9.79 -6.26
CA LEU A 115 -9.36 -10.25 -5.85
C LEU A 115 -9.53 -11.76 -6.04
N LEU A 116 -8.88 -12.33 -7.07
CA LEU A 116 -8.87 -13.76 -7.40
C LEU A 116 -7.88 -14.55 -6.56
N ASP A 117 -6.80 -13.92 -6.09
CA ASP A 117 -6.03 -14.47 -4.99
C ASP A 117 -6.97 -14.63 -3.78
N GLU A 118 -7.02 -15.83 -3.19
CA GLU A 118 -7.72 -16.08 -1.92
C GLU A 118 -7.14 -15.25 -0.75
N GLY A 119 -6.20 -14.36 -1.08
CA GLY A 119 -5.44 -13.50 -0.20
C GLY A 119 -4.10 -14.14 0.15
N GLN A 120 -3.71 -15.26 -0.47
CA GLN A 120 -2.52 -15.99 -0.04
C GLN A 120 -1.27 -15.12 -0.11
N LEU A 121 -1.17 -14.24 -1.10
CA LEU A 121 -0.04 -13.34 -1.30
C LEU A 121 -0.29 -11.95 -0.70
N ARG A 122 -1.21 -11.80 0.25
CA ARG A 122 -1.38 -10.52 0.97
C ARG A 122 -0.59 -10.47 2.24
N THR A 123 -0.13 -9.27 2.60
CA THR A 123 0.68 -9.06 3.82
C THR A 123 0.00 -9.64 5.08
N PRO A 124 -1.28 -9.39 5.40
CA PRO A 124 -1.90 -9.93 6.61
C PRO A 124 -1.90 -11.47 6.66
N ASN A 125 -1.99 -12.12 5.51
CA ASN A 125 -2.00 -13.58 5.42
C ASN A 125 -0.59 -14.16 5.52
N ALA A 126 0.42 -13.49 4.94
CA ALA A 126 1.83 -13.84 5.15
C ALA A 126 2.23 -13.70 6.64
N LEU A 127 1.86 -12.59 7.28
CA LEU A 127 2.06 -12.38 8.72
C LEU A 127 1.34 -13.44 9.57
N SER A 128 0.10 -13.78 9.21
CA SER A 128 -0.65 -14.86 9.89
C SER A 128 0.07 -16.21 9.79
N ARG A 129 0.61 -16.57 8.62
CA ARG A 129 1.40 -17.81 8.46
C ARG A 129 2.67 -17.78 9.31
N LEU A 130 3.34 -16.64 9.42
CA LEU A 130 4.53 -16.49 10.27
C LEU A 130 4.19 -16.63 11.76
N ALA A 131 3.08 -16.05 12.22
CA ALA A 131 2.61 -16.24 13.59
C ALA A 131 2.22 -17.71 13.86
N GLN A 132 1.56 -18.38 12.92
CA GLN A 132 1.23 -19.82 13.02
C GLN A 132 2.48 -20.71 13.09
N ARG A 133 3.58 -20.30 12.45
CA ARG A 133 4.90 -20.94 12.58
C ARG A 133 5.58 -20.67 13.93
N GLY A 134 4.98 -19.86 14.80
CA GLY A 134 5.55 -19.48 16.09
C GLY A 134 6.75 -18.53 15.94
N VAL A 135 6.73 -17.62 14.97
CA VAL A 135 7.70 -16.52 14.90
C VAL A 135 7.35 -15.49 15.99
N PRO A 136 8.19 -15.31 17.03
CA PRO A 136 7.89 -14.41 18.13
C PRO A 136 8.20 -12.96 17.74
N VAL A 137 7.35 -12.01 18.13
CA VAL A 137 7.56 -10.57 17.90
C VAL A 137 7.14 -9.82 19.15
N ALA A 138 8.03 -8.98 19.68
CA ALA A 138 7.78 -8.13 20.85
C ALA A 138 7.89 -6.63 20.51
N SER A 139 8.69 -6.27 19.51
CA SER A 139 8.80 -4.88 19.03
C SER A 139 8.91 -4.86 17.51
N VAL A 140 8.21 -3.92 16.88
CA VAL A 140 8.15 -3.71 15.44
C VAL A 140 8.75 -2.36 15.12
N LEU A 141 9.70 -2.34 14.20
CA LEU A 141 10.29 -1.15 13.58
C LEU A 141 9.80 -1.10 12.14
N ASP A 142 8.86 -0.20 11.83
CA ASP A 142 8.26 -0.02 10.50
C ASP A 142 8.87 1.20 9.83
N VAL A 143 9.76 0.98 8.87
CA VAL A 143 10.44 2.03 8.10
C VAL A 143 9.71 2.25 6.78
N GLY A 144 9.46 3.53 6.46
CA GLY A 144 8.55 3.91 5.37
C GLY A 144 7.10 3.64 5.77
N ALA A 145 6.74 4.07 6.98
CA ALA A 145 5.46 3.72 7.58
C ALA A 145 4.25 4.40 6.91
N SER A 146 4.46 5.49 6.16
CA SER A 146 3.39 6.29 5.53
C SER A 146 2.26 6.63 6.50
N ASP A 147 1.06 6.10 6.30
CA ASP A 147 -0.11 6.32 7.17
C ASP A 147 -0.28 5.29 8.29
N GLY A 148 0.66 4.35 8.43
CA GLY A 148 0.70 3.32 9.46
C GLY A 148 -0.23 2.12 9.22
N GLN A 149 -0.88 2.01 8.05
CA GLN A 149 -1.82 0.89 7.78
C GLN A 149 -1.14 -0.49 7.82
N TRP A 150 0.12 -0.58 7.38
CA TRP A 150 0.88 -1.82 7.47
C TRP A 150 1.06 -2.27 8.93
N SER A 151 1.47 -1.34 9.81
CA SER A 151 1.62 -1.60 11.24
C SER A 151 0.30 -1.96 11.93
N LEU A 152 -0.83 -1.33 11.54
CA LEU A 152 -2.15 -1.70 12.06
C LEU A 152 -2.55 -3.13 11.66
N ALA A 153 -2.23 -3.54 10.42
CA ALA A 153 -2.45 -4.92 9.98
C ALA A 153 -1.57 -5.91 10.76
N ALA A 154 -0.32 -5.56 11.05
CA ALA A 154 0.58 -6.36 11.87
C ALA A 154 0.12 -6.45 13.35
N GLN A 155 -0.44 -5.37 13.92
CA GLN A 155 -1.00 -5.37 15.28
C GLN A 155 -2.14 -6.37 15.45
N ALA A 156 -2.94 -6.61 14.41
CA ALA A 156 -3.97 -7.66 14.47
C ALA A 156 -3.39 -9.07 14.66
N ILE A 157 -2.10 -9.28 14.33
CA ILE A 157 -1.38 -10.56 14.46
C ILE A 157 -0.59 -10.62 15.77
N TRP A 158 0.14 -9.55 16.11
CA TRP A 158 0.87 -9.42 17.37
C TRP A 158 0.35 -8.20 18.17
N PRO A 159 -0.77 -8.34 18.90
CA PRO A 159 -1.43 -7.22 19.58
C PRO A 159 -0.63 -6.67 20.76
N ASP A 160 0.19 -7.52 21.39
CA ASP A 160 1.00 -7.16 22.57
C ASP A 160 2.38 -6.56 22.20
N ALA A 161 2.72 -6.54 20.91
CA ALA A 161 3.98 -5.94 20.46
C ALA A 161 3.93 -4.41 20.56
N ARG A 162 5.09 -3.79 20.76
CA ARG A 162 5.26 -2.33 20.61
C ARG A 162 5.59 -2.00 19.16
N TYR A 163 5.04 -0.92 18.64
CA TYR A 163 5.21 -0.51 17.24
C TYR A 163 5.88 0.86 17.20
N HIS A 164 6.94 0.99 16.42
CA HIS A 164 7.60 2.26 16.17
C HIS A 164 7.67 2.52 14.67
N LEU A 165 6.96 3.56 14.24
CA LEU A 165 6.73 3.92 12.85
C LEU A 165 7.67 5.06 12.45
N ILE A 166 8.56 4.82 11.49
CA ILE A 166 9.57 5.77 11.03
C ILE A 166 9.23 6.19 9.61
N GLU A 167 9.03 7.50 9.42
CA GLU A 167 8.60 8.07 8.14
C GLU A 167 9.38 9.36 7.84
N ALA A 168 9.96 9.46 6.64
CA ALA A 168 10.78 10.61 6.27
C ALA A 168 9.93 11.83 5.88
N PHE A 169 8.72 11.62 5.37
CA PHE A 169 7.84 12.67 4.90
C PHE A 169 6.95 13.26 5.98
N ASP A 170 7.14 14.55 6.26
CA ASP A 170 6.38 15.28 7.28
C ASP A 170 4.87 15.33 7.03
N HIS A 171 4.41 15.23 5.77
CA HIS A 171 2.97 15.26 5.46
C HIS A 171 2.19 14.09 6.07
N TRP A 172 2.87 12.97 6.38
CA TRP A 172 2.27 11.83 7.07
C TRP A 172 2.15 12.01 8.58
N ARG A 173 2.81 13.03 9.17
CA ARG A 173 2.81 13.27 10.63
C ARG A 173 1.41 13.24 11.22
N SER A 174 0.47 13.97 10.62
CA SER A 174 -0.91 14.03 11.12
C SER A 174 -1.59 12.66 11.11
N ALA A 175 -1.28 11.79 10.14
CA ALA A 175 -1.82 10.44 10.10
C ALA A 175 -1.20 9.55 11.18
N LEU A 176 0.12 9.59 11.34
CA LEU A 176 0.84 8.82 12.34
C LEU A 176 0.48 9.23 13.77
N GLU A 177 0.30 10.52 14.04
CA GLU A 177 -0.18 11.04 15.33
C GLU A 177 -1.57 10.52 15.68
N ARG A 178 -2.48 10.43 14.69
CA ARG A 178 -3.81 9.82 14.89
C ARG A 178 -3.70 8.34 15.26
N VAL A 179 -2.84 7.59 14.56
CA VAL A 179 -2.59 6.18 14.87
C VAL A 179 -2.03 6.01 16.29
N CYS A 180 -0.98 6.76 16.65
CA CYS A 180 -0.36 6.67 17.98
C CYS A 180 -1.33 7.09 19.09
N THR A 181 -2.20 8.06 18.84
CA THR A 181 -3.24 8.47 19.81
C THR A 181 -4.28 7.37 20.01
N ALA A 182 -4.67 6.67 18.96
CA ALA A 182 -5.65 5.60 19.02
C ALA A 182 -5.07 4.27 19.57
N HIS A 183 -3.75 4.06 19.44
CA HIS A 183 -3.08 2.80 19.78
C HIS A 183 -1.90 3.05 20.73
N PRO A 184 -2.07 2.89 22.06
CA PRO A 184 -1.03 3.22 23.06
C PRO A 184 0.30 2.47 22.93
N GLY A 185 0.32 1.33 22.22
CA GLY A 185 1.54 0.57 21.92
C GLY A 185 2.38 1.16 20.78
N PHE A 186 1.91 2.24 20.14
CA PHE A 186 2.52 2.83 18.95
C PHE A 186 3.26 4.12 19.31
N SER A 187 4.42 4.31 18.69
CA SER A 187 5.13 5.58 18.62
C SER A 187 5.56 5.86 17.18
N HIS A 188 5.97 7.09 16.89
CA HIS A 188 6.45 7.45 15.57
C HIS A 188 7.66 8.38 15.63
N ALA A 189 8.40 8.45 14.53
CA ALA A 189 9.45 9.42 14.27
C ALA A 189 9.32 9.96 12.84
N ILE A 190 9.39 11.29 12.69
CA ILE A 190 9.51 11.92 11.37
C ILE A 190 10.99 12.09 11.04
N ALA A 191 11.56 11.05 10.44
CA ALA A 191 12.97 10.92 10.10
C ALA A 191 13.15 9.82 9.04
N ALA A 192 14.20 9.90 8.25
CA ALA A 192 14.68 8.77 7.46
C ALA A 192 15.48 7.82 8.35
N ALA A 193 15.30 6.51 8.18
CA ALA A 193 16.23 5.55 8.77
C ALA A 193 17.50 5.45 7.92
N GLY A 194 18.65 5.16 8.53
CA GLY A 194 19.86 4.79 7.81
C GLY A 194 20.99 4.35 8.73
N ASP A 195 22.22 4.54 8.28
CA ASP A 195 23.45 4.00 8.89
C ASP A 195 24.03 4.82 10.05
N ARG A 196 23.56 6.06 10.27
CA ARG A 196 24.01 6.97 11.34
C ARG A 196 22.93 7.98 11.75
N GLU A 197 23.07 8.54 12.96
CA GLU A 197 22.27 9.70 13.38
C GLU A 197 22.73 10.96 12.64
N GLY A 198 21.80 11.87 12.35
CA GLY A 198 22.11 13.18 11.79
C GLY A 198 21.03 13.67 10.85
N GLU A 199 21.43 14.01 9.63
CA GLU A 199 20.52 14.42 8.57
C GLU A 199 21.00 13.82 7.24
N ILE A 200 20.05 13.39 6.41
CA ILE A 200 20.31 12.83 5.09
C ILE A 200 19.55 13.62 4.03
N TRP A 201 20.06 13.57 2.80
CA TRP A 201 19.34 14.11 1.67
C TRP A 201 18.25 13.15 1.21
N PHE A 202 17.12 13.72 0.84
CA PHE A 202 15.92 13.05 0.38
C PHE A 202 15.42 13.73 -0.89
N HIS A 203 14.85 12.96 -1.83
CA HIS A 203 14.25 13.49 -3.05
C HIS A 203 12.93 12.80 -3.30
N ASN A 204 12.00 13.50 -3.95
CA ASN A 204 10.78 12.89 -4.43
C ASN A 204 11.09 12.23 -5.78
N ASP A 205 10.87 10.94 -5.92
CA ASP A 205 11.10 10.27 -7.21
C ASP A 205 9.95 10.65 -8.17
N PRO A 206 10.24 11.28 -9.33
CA PRO A 206 9.20 11.61 -10.31
C PRO A 206 8.49 10.38 -10.91
N ASP A 207 9.14 9.21 -10.91
CA ASP A 207 8.57 7.95 -11.41
C ASP A 207 7.84 7.15 -10.30
N ALA A 208 7.97 7.56 -9.03
CA ALA A 208 7.19 7.05 -7.91
C ALA A 208 6.47 8.21 -7.20
N PRO A 209 5.26 8.62 -7.66
CA PRO A 209 4.58 9.84 -7.21
C PRO A 209 4.24 9.90 -5.71
N TYR A 210 4.47 8.81 -4.97
CA TYR A 210 4.25 8.67 -3.53
C TYR A 210 5.50 8.20 -2.77
N GLY A 211 6.65 8.04 -3.43
CA GLY A 211 7.89 7.52 -2.86
C GLY A 211 9.01 8.54 -2.94
N GLY A 212 9.82 8.59 -1.87
CA GLY A 212 11.06 9.34 -1.87
C GLY A 212 12.21 8.44 -1.48
N ALA A 213 13.38 8.71 -2.05
CA ALA A 213 14.58 7.93 -1.79
C ALA A 213 15.59 8.76 -0.99
N ALA A 214 16.20 8.12 0.00
CA ALA A 214 17.38 8.65 0.68
C ALA A 214 18.65 8.34 -0.12
N PHE A 215 19.66 9.19 0.00
CA PHE A 215 20.94 8.99 -0.69
C PHE A 215 22.08 9.71 0.02
N HIS A 216 23.28 9.16 -0.16
CA HIS A 216 24.51 9.76 0.32
C HIS A 216 25.08 10.70 -0.76
N GLY A 217 25.10 12.00 -0.47
CA GLY A 217 25.56 13.04 -1.38
C GLY A 217 24.49 14.10 -1.65
N GLN A 218 24.89 15.27 -2.15
CA GLN A 218 23.94 16.33 -2.48
C GLN A 218 23.33 16.05 -3.87
N PRO A 219 21.99 16.05 -4.02
CA PRO A 219 21.33 15.82 -5.29
C PRO A 219 21.18 17.12 -6.09
N ASP A 220 20.80 17.02 -7.36
CA ASP A 220 20.36 18.19 -8.14
C ASP A 220 19.04 18.78 -7.60
N LYS A 221 18.14 17.93 -7.09
CA LYS A 221 16.89 18.31 -6.44
C LYS A 221 16.65 17.42 -5.22
N GLY A 222 16.46 18.04 -4.06
CA GLY A 222 16.14 17.35 -2.82
C GLY A 222 16.13 18.29 -1.63
N TRP A 223 15.75 17.78 -0.47
CA TRP A 223 15.79 18.47 0.81
C TRP A 223 16.45 17.58 1.85
N ARG A 224 16.81 18.15 3.00
CA ARG A 224 17.38 17.37 4.11
C ARG A 224 16.29 16.99 5.09
N VAL A 225 16.35 15.76 5.58
CA VAL A 225 15.48 15.25 6.63
C VAL A 225 16.35 14.74 7.78
N PRO A 226 15.86 14.76 9.03
CA PRO A 226 16.52 14.06 10.12
C PRO A 226 16.76 12.60 9.75
N GLN A 227 17.93 12.08 10.12
CA GLN A 227 18.32 10.68 9.94
C GLN A 227 18.49 10.03 11.31
N VAL A 228 17.92 8.85 11.48
CA VAL A 228 18.03 8.03 12.69
C VAL A 228 18.50 6.62 12.34
N THR A 229 19.11 5.95 13.30
CA THR A 229 19.42 4.53 13.24
C THR A 229 18.35 3.74 13.98
N LEU A 230 18.05 2.53 13.48
CA LEU A 230 17.09 1.66 14.15
C LEU A 230 17.56 1.27 15.56
N ALA A 231 18.86 1.08 15.74
CA ALA A 231 19.45 0.79 17.05
C ALA A 231 19.21 1.92 18.07
N ALA A 232 19.42 3.18 17.67
CA ALA A 232 19.20 4.32 18.56
C ALA A 232 17.72 4.54 18.90
N GLU A 233 16.80 4.36 17.95
CA GLU A 233 15.36 4.43 18.24
C GLU A 233 14.93 3.33 19.22
N ALA A 234 15.39 2.09 18.99
CA ALA A 234 15.09 0.97 19.86
C ALA A 234 15.59 1.21 21.30
N GLU A 235 16.80 1.75 21.46
CA GLU A 235 17.36 2.13 22.75
C GLU A 235 16.54 3.24 23.42
N ARG A 236 16.31 4.35 22.71
CA ARG A 236 15.62 5.54 23.21
C ARG A 236 14.22 5.24 23.72
N LEU A 237 13.51 4.34 23.03
CA LEU A 237 12.14 3.94 23.38
C LEU A 237 12.10 2.74 24.32
N GLY A 238 13.25 2.14 24.65
CA GLY A 238 13.34 0.92 25.44
C GLY A 238 12.61 -0.26 24.82
N LEU A 239 12.64 -0.38 23.48
CA LEU A 239 12.06 -1.50 22.75
C LEU A 239 12.80 -2.81 23.11
N LYS A 240 12.08 -3.92 23.05
CA LYS A 240 12.59 -5.22 23.50
C LYS A 240 12.51 -6.25 22.39
N PRO A 241 13.52 -7.13 22.27
CA PRO A 241 13.46 -8.24 21.34
C PRO A 241 12.39 -9.28 21.77
N PRO A 242 11.98 -10.18 20.87
CA PRO A 242 12.43 -10.29 19.48
C PRO A 242 11.88 -9.19 18.57
N PHE A 243 12.72 -8.65 17.69
CA PHE A 243 12.33 -7.57 16.79
C PHE A 243 11.73 -8.09 15.47
N LEU A 244 10.77 -7.33 14.94
CA LEU A 244 10.38 -7.33 13.53
C LEU A 244 10.87 -6.02 12.91
N ILE A 245 11.65 -6.08 11.84
CA ILE A 245 12.06 -4.90 11.06
C ILE A 245 11.37 -4.96 9.71
N LYS A 246 10.53 -3.97 9.37
CA LYS A 246 9.95 -3.82 8.03
C LYS A 246 10.58 -2.63 7.32
N LEU A 247 10.95 -2.82 6.06
CA LEU A 247 11.57 -1.82 5.21
C LEU A 247 10.77 -1.67 3.91
N ASP A 248 10.33 -0.45 3.65
CA ASP A 248 9.75 0.00 2.37
C ASP A 248 10.38 1.36 2.05
N THR A 249 11.60 1.32 1.52
CA THR A 249 12.51 2.46 1.48
C THR A 249 13.08 2.75 0.10
N HIS A 250 12.46 2.21 -0.94
CA HIS A 250 12.77 2.50 -2.33
C HIS A 250 14.24 2.28 -2.73
N GLY A 251 14.86 1.20 -2.24
CA GLY A 251 16.24 0.84 -2.61
C GLY A 251 17.31 1.29 -1.61
N PHE A 252 16.92 1.84 -0.46
CA PHE A 252 17.83 2.31 0.59
C PHE A 252 17.97 1.34 1.78
N GLU A 253 17.66 0.06 1.57
CA GLU A 253 17.50 -0.93 2.63
C GLU A 253 18.84 -1.27 3.30
N VAL A 254 19.93 -1.35 2.53
CA VAL A 254 21.25 -1.78 3.04
C VAL A 254 21.79 -0.81 4.10
N PRO A 255 21.88 0.51 3.86
CA PRO A 255 22.30 1.46 4.91
C PRO A 255 21.43 1.39 6.18
N ILE A 256 20.12 1.16 6.03
CA ILE A 256 19.21 1.01 7.18
C ILE A 256 19.55 -0.25 7.98
N LEU A 257 19.78 -1.37 7.31
CA LEU A 257 20.16 -2.63 7.97
C LEU A 257 21.55 -2.55 8.61
N GLU A 258 22.49 -1.80 8.03
CA GLU A 258 23.79 -1.49 8.64
C GLU A 258 23.62 -0.67 9.92
N GLY A 259 22.76 0.36 9.91
CA GLY A 259 22.36 1.10 11.14
C GLY A 259 21.57 0.28 12.15
N ALA A 260 21.12 -0.93 11.78
CA ALA A 260 20.41 -1.87 12.62
C ALA A 260 21.25 -3.09 13.04
N GLU A 261 22.56 -3.11 12.72
CA GLU A 261 23.40 -4.30 12.87
C GLU A 261 23.37 -4.91 14.28
N ALA A 262 23.35 -4.06 15.32
CA ALA A 262 23.26 -4.50 16.71
C ALA A 262 21.91 -5.16 17.09
N LEU A 263 20.85 -4.89 16.32
CA LEU A 263 19.53 -5.47 16.53
C LEU A 263 19.37 -6.82 15.82
N LEU A 264 20.03 -7.01 14.66
CA LEU A 264 19.86 -8.18 13.79
C LEU A 264 19.98 -9.55 14.51
N PRO A 265 20.92 -9.77 15.46
CA PRO A 265 20.99 -11.04 16.20
C PRO A 265 19.75 -11.33 17.05
N GLN A 266 18.99 -10.30 17.41
CA GLN A 266 17.79 -10.37 18.24
C GLN A 266 16.51 -10.13 17.42
N THR A 267 16.63 -10.04 16.10
CA THR A 267 15.52 -9.88 15.16
C THR A 267 15.05 -11.25 14.68
N SER A 268 13.77 -11.55 14.90
CA SER A 268 13.15 -12.83 14.51
C SER A 268 12.61 -12.80 13.08
N LEU A 269 12.23 -11.60 12.61
CA LEU A 269 11.58 -11.38 11.33
C LEU A 269 12.06 -10.07 10.69
N VAL A 270 12.44 -10.13 9.42
CA VAL A 270 12.68 -8.94 8.59
C VAL A 270 11.75 -9.00 7.39
N VAL A 271 11.06 -7.92 7.07
CA VAL A 271 10.20 -7.77 5.89
C VAL A 271 10.78 -6.67 5.03
N ILE A 272 11.02 -6.95 3.75
CA ILE A 272 11.66 -5.99 2.85
C ILE A 272 10.86 -5.94 1.55
N GLU A 273 10.44 -4.75 1.13
CA GLU A 273 10.00 -4.54 -0.25
C GLU A 273 11.22 -4.65 -1.17
N VAL A 274 11.23 -5.66 -2.04
CA VAL A 274 12.35 -5.96 -2.92
C VAL A 274 11.99 -5.75 -4.37
N TYR A 275 13.01 -5.45 -5.19
CA TYR A 275 12.82 -5.12 -6.59
C TYR A 275 13.50 -6.13 -7.53
N VAL A 276 12.88 -6.39 -8.68
CA VAL A 276 13.46 -7.17 -9.77
C VAL A 276 14.27 -6.29 -10.74
N PHE A 277 14.14 -4.97 -10.60
CA PHE A 277 14.87 -3.97 -11.40
C PHE A 277 15.55 -2.97 -10.47
N HIS A 278 16.66 -2.38 -10.90
CA HIS A 278 17.28 -1.29 -10.16
C HIS A 278 16.36 -0.07 -10.20
N VAL A 279 15.78 0.29 -9.05
CA VAL A 279 15.07 1.55 -8.85
C VAL A 279 16.05 2.72 -8.74
N HIS A 280 17.29 2.47 -8.31
CA HIS A 280 18.41 3.36 -8.50
C HIS A 280 19.75 2.59 -8.58
N PRO A 281 20.85 3.19 -9.08
CA PRO A 281 22.15 2.52 -9.25
C PRO A 281 22.76 1.74 -8.07
N GLN A 282 22.47 2.09 -6.81
CA GLN A 282 23.00 1.40 -5.61
C GLN A 282 21.96 0.47 -4.96
N ALA A 283 20.71 0.50 -5.43
CA ALA A 283 19.68 -0.40 -4.92
C ALA A 283 19.98 -1.85 -5.32
N LEU A 284 19.96 -2.76 -4.36
CA LEU A 284 20.14 -4.19 -4.61
C LEU A 284 18.89 -4.81 -5.25
N LEU A 285 19.09 -5.74 -6.18
CA LEU A 285 18.04 -6.60 -6.70
C LEU A 285 17.63 -7.65 -5.65
N PHE A 286 16.43 -8.21 -5.81
CA PHE A 286 15.85 -9.15 -4.84
C PHE A 286 16.77 -10.35 -4.51
N HIS A 287 17.57 -10.83 -5.47
CA HIS A 287 18.47 -11.97 -5.26
C HIS A 287 19.76 -11.55 -4.56
N GLU A 288 20.21 -10.32 -4.77
CA GLU A 288 21.38 -9.73 -4.11
C GLU A 288 21.06 -9.44 -2.64
N ILE A 289 19.88 -8.86 -2.35
CA ILE A 289 19.45 -8.67 -0.96
C ILE A 289 19.25 -10.02 -0.25
N CYS A 290 18.77 -11.07 -0.95
CA CYS A 290 18.71 -12.42 -0.38
C CYS A 290 20.11 -12.94 0.01
N ALA A 291 21.11 -12.75 -0.85
CA ALA A 291 22.49 -13.14 -0.55
C ALA A 291 23.05 -12.34 0.64
N TRP A 292 22.83 -11.02 0.66
CA TRP A 292 23.27 -10.13 1.74
C TRP A 292 22.65 -10.52 3.10
N MET A 293 21.37 -10.89 3.10
CA MET A 293 20.66 -11.38 4.29
C MET A 293 21.15 -12.76 4.72
N ALA A 294 21.50 -13.64 3.78
CA ALA A 294 22.03 -14.98 4.07
C ALA A 294 23.35 -14.91 4.84
N GLU A 295 24.25 -13.99 4.48
CA GLU A 295 25.50 -13.73 5.22
C GLU A 295 25.27 -13.33 6.68
N ARG A 296 24.07 -12.80 7.00
CA ARG A 296 23.66 -12.35 8.34
C ARG A 296 22.77 -13.36 9.07
N GLY A 297 22.67 -14.59 8.54
CA GLY A 297 21.93 -15.68 9.17
C GLY A 297 20.41 -15.57 9.00
N PHE A 298 19.96 -14.94 7.91
CA PHE A 298 18.55 -14.87 7.53
C PHE A 298 18.29 -15.61 6.22
N ARG A 299 17.09 -16.17 6.08
CA ARG A 299 16.63 -16.79 4.84
C ARG A 299 15.17 -16.45 4.59
N SER A 300 14.81 -16.22 3.34
CA SER A 300 13.43 -15.96 2.95
C SER A 300 12.55 -17.20 3.17
N ILE A 301 11.34 -16.98 3.67
CA ILE A 301 10.37 -18.04 3.98
C ILE A 301 8.98 -17.79 3.39
N ASP A 302 8.65 -16.55 3.07
CA ASP A 302 7.34 -16.16 2.53
C ASP A 302 7.44 -14.89 1.69
N LEU A 303 6.35 -14.52 1.00
CA LEU A 303 6.25 -13.29 0.21
C LEU A 303 4.83 -12.70 0.19
N SER A 304 4.70 -11.40 -0.10
CA SER A 304 3.42 -10.74 -0.33
C SER A 304 3.47 -9.59 -1.33
N GLU A 305 2.28 -9.11 -1.70
CA GLU A 305 2.03 -7.90 -2.51
C GLU A 305 2.82 -7.84 -3.82
N PRO A 306 2.82 -8.91 -4.65
CA PRO A 306 3.49 -8.83 -5.95
C PRO A 306 2.84 -7.78 -6.85
N LEU A 307 3.69 -6.92 -7.40
CA LEU A 307 3.28 -5.84 -8.29
C LEU A 307 3.95 -6.03 -9.65
N TRP A 308 3.15 -5.97 -10.72
CA TRP A 308 3.63 -6.11 -12.09
C TRP A 308 3.60 -4.77 -12.81
N ARG A 309 4.64 -4.49 -13.61
CA ARG A 309 4.72 -3.27 -14.43
C ARG A 309 3.55 -3.20 -15.42
N PRO A 310 2.94 -2.03 -15.60
CA PRO A 310 1.90 -1.86 -16.60
C PRO A 310 2.38 -2.22 -18.01
N ARG A 311 3.54 -1.67 -18.41
CA ARG A 311 4.06 -1.72 -19.78
C ARG A 311 4.21 -3.14 -20.35
N ASP A 312 4.76 -4.07 -19.58
CA ASP A 312 5.18 -5.39 -20.08
C ASP A 312 4.82 -6.55 -19.16
N LYS A 313 4.07 -6.28 -18.08
CA LYS A 313 3.64 -7.29 -17.09
C LYS A 313 4.80 -8.02 -16.42
N ALA A 314 6.02 -7.48 -16.47
CA ALA A 314 7.13 -8.02 -15.70
C ALA A 314 6.87 -7.81 -14.19
N LEU A 315 7.25 -8.78 -13.35
CA LEU A 315 7.23 -8.62 -11.89
C LEU A 315 8.19 -7.48 -11.54
N TRP A 316 7.70 -6.47 -10.84
CA TRP A 316 8.44 -5.26 -10.53
C TRP A 316 8.98 -5.30 -9.11
N GLN A 317 8.09 -5.40 -8.13
CA GLN A 317 8.41 -5.46 -6.71
C GLN A 317 7.45 -6.40 -5.97
N PHE A 318 7.84 -6.79 -4.76
CA PHE A 318 7.05 -7.59 -3.81
C PHE A 318 7.71 -7.54 -2.43
N ASP A 319 6.97 -7.86 -1.37
CA ASP A 319 7.53 -8.04 -0.04
C ASP A 319 8.15 -9.44 0.10
N LEU A 320 9.37 -9.51 0.64
CA LEU A 320 9.99 -10.74 1.11
C LEU A 320 10.08 -10.80 2.63
N PHE A 321 9.75 -11.96 3.19
CA PHE A 321 9.81 -12.23 4.62
C PHE A 321 11.01 -13.12 4.92
N PHE A 322 11.92 -12.63 5.75
CA PHE A 322 13.14 -13.29 6.16
C PHE A 322 13.08 -13.67 7.64
N VAL A 323 13.45 -14.91 7.94
CA VAL A 323 13.57 -15.41 9.31
C VAL A 323 14.96 -16.01 9.55
N ARG A 324 15.33 -16.23 10.80
CA ARG A 324 16.64 -16.80 11.17
C ARG A 324 16.84 -18.18 10.52
N THR A 325 18.07 -18.47 10.06
CA THR A 325 18.42 -19.71 9.36
C THR A 325 18.40 -20.96 10.23
N ASP A 326 18.48 -20.80 11.55
CA ASP A 326 18.44 -21.88 12.55
C ASP A 326 17.03 -22.38 12.89
N ARG A 327 16.01 -21.81 12.23
CA ARG A 327 14.61 -22.19 12.41
C ARG A 327 14.28 -23.58 11.84
N PRO A 328 13.34 -24.32 12.47
CA PRO A 328 13.01 -25.70 12.10
C PRO A 328 12.46 -25.86 10.68
N GLU A 329 11.86 -24.82 10.10
CA GLU A 329 11.32 -24.82 8.73
C GLU A 329 12.39 -25.07 7.68
N PHE A 330 13.66 -24.81 7.99
CA PHE A 330 14.78 -25.07 7.08
C PHE A 330 15.49 -26.41 7.35
N ALA A 331 15.09 -27.14 8.40
CA ALA A 331 15.68 -28.44 8.76
C ALA A 331 15.02 -29.61 8.00
N ILE A 332 13.82 -29.41 7.46
CA ILE A 332 13.03 -30.45 6.79
C ILE A 332 12.64 -29.98 5.38
N ASN A 333 12.90 -30.80 4.36
CA ASN A 333 12.60 -30.50 2.96
C ASN A 333 11.55 -31.47 2.35
N THR A 334 10.57 -31.88 3.15
CA THR A 334 9.45 -32.71 2.69
C THR A 334 8.27 -31.82 2.30
N TYR A 335 7.74 -32.03 1.10
CA TYR A 335 6.55 -31.34 0.59
C TYR A 335 5.26 -31.85 1.25
#